data_AF-A0A4R2LEF1-F1
#
_entry.id   AF-A0A4R2LEF1-F1
#
_cell.length_a   1.000
_cell.length_b   1.000
_cell.length_c   1.000
_cell.angle_alpha   90.00
_cell.angle_beta   90.00
_cell.angle_gamma   90.00
#
_symmetry.space_group_name_H-M   'P 1'
#
loop_
_entity.id
_entity.type
_entity.pdbx_description
1 polymer ?
#
loop_
_entity_poly.entity_id
_entity_poly.type
_entity_poly.pdbx_seq_one_letter_code
_entity_poly.pdbx_strand_id
1 'polypeptide(L)'
;MFRESTYSKLDENEKLGLLQETVNRDALERGEIGAPEVRFADLPANESGNAANGVINVNYDMAVRGVQTFEYNGQTIQHTMSDYNCQTLNTVLHENVHCFQDQVIDGTINIDNVQLTNEYQANDFTTSAVLQNGSYQLGSQYLTGETANGYYMYYFQSTERDAHLSAEEKTATILNSISGKYGTEASFEAYAKSVATTGYQATEQEAIQRFQNPNFVKDLNQTLQNQYFGTRVPVDPNTEKAVKAEMVATHQSLQQQMTQTNHLVTKEDTKMSFDPKPVSLEEYNQSLRDTVNAYYEHAMNDPSMSKEEAIKSTAETSEKYLDAVQEFQEAQDMQTDNNALDTADVQENGVASVDAGVPDDSVSDDGVDNDGDGVDGGMDI
;
A
#
# COMPACT_ATOMS: atom_id res chain seq x y z
N MET A 1 -14.71 -20.78 15.80
CA MET A 1 -15.55 -19.58 15.67
C MET A 1 -15.41 -18.92 14.31
N PHE A 2 -14.24 -19.01 13.65
CA PHE A 2 -14.05 -18.57 12.25
C PHE A 2 -14.83 -19.33 11.17
N ARG A 3 -15.74 -20.24 11.52
CA ARG A 3 -16.71 -20.78 10.57
C ARG A 3 -17.59 -19.63 10.08
N GLU A 4 -17.77 -19.40 8.79
CA GLU A 4 -18.62 -18.30 8.29
C GLU A 4 -20.01 -18.38 8.92
N SER A 5 -20.58 -19.59 8.95
CA SER A 5 -21.87 -19.90 9.57
C SER A 5 -22.02 -19.51 11.06
N THR A 6 -20.91 -19.24 11.73
CA THR A 6 -20.82 -18.72 13.10
C THR A 6 -20.38 -17.26 13.12
N TYR A 7 -19.31 -16.92 12.39
CA TYR A 7 -18.69 -15.60 12.34
C TYR A 7 -19.66 -14.51 11.87
N SER A 8 -20.54 -14.81 10.90
CA SER A 8 -21.57 -13.87 10.42
C SER A 8 -22.65 -13.52 11.45
N LYS A 9 -22.76 -14.30 12.53
CA LYS A 9 -23.73 -14.08 13.62
C LYS A 9 -23.12 -13.38 14.82
N LEU A 10 -21.79 -13.24 14.86
CA LEU A 10 -21.12 -12.52 15.91
C LEU A 10 -21.38 -11.02 15.75
N ASP A 11 -21.60 -10.34 16.87
CA ASP A 11 -21.57 -8.89 16.87
C ASP A 11 -20.13 -8.36 16.71
N GLU A 12 -19.98 -7.04 16.54
CA GLU A 12 -18.68 -6.41 16.34
C GLU A 12 -17.70 -6.67 17.50
N ASN A 13 -18.17 -6.63 18.74
CA ASN A 13 -17.32 -6.85 19.91
C ASN A 13 -16.89 -8.31 20.01
N GLU A 14 -17.77 -9.25 19.65
CA GLU A 14 -17.46 -10.68 19.60
C GLU A 14 -16.46 -11.00 18.49
N LYS A 15 -16.59 -10.38 17.31
CA LYS A 15 -15.60 -10.50 16.23
C LYS A 15 -14.25 -9.95 16.67
N LEU A 16 -14.24 -8.75 17.25
CA LEU A 16 -13.01 -8.12 17.73
C LEU A 16 -12.32 -8.95 18.82
N GLY A 17 -13.10 -9.44 19.80
CA GLY A 17 -12.58 -10.31 20.87
C GLY A 17 -12.02 -11.63 20.34
N LEU A 18 -12.63 -12.21 19.31
CA LEU A 18 -12.12 -13.41 18.63
C LEU A 18 -10.78 -13.14 17.93
N LEU A 19 -10.66 -12.02 17.23
CA LEU A 19 -9.42 -11.62 16.55
C LEU A 19 -8.32 -11.31 17.56
N GLN A 20 -8.63 -10.55 18.61
CA GLN A 20 -7.69 -10.24 19.69
C GLN A 20 -7.18 -11.52 20.37
N GLU A 21 -8.05 -12.47 20.71
CA GLU A 21 -7.62 -13.74 21.31
C GLU A 21 -6.76 -14.57 20.36
N THR A 22 -6.99 -14.47 19.05
CA THR A 22 -6.16 -15.15 18.04
C THR A 22 -4.75 -14.55 18.02
N VAL A 23 -4.66 -13.22 17.98
CA VAL A 23 -3.40 -12.47 18.07
C VAL A 23 -2.67 -12.75 19.38
N ASN A 24 -3.36 -12.73 20.52
CA ASN A 24 -2.76 -13.04 21.82
C ASN A 24 -2.06 -14.40 21.84
N ARG A 25 -2.66 -15.41 21.20
CA ARG A 25 -2.10 -16.75 21.11
C ARG A 25 -0.93 -16.82 20.14
N ASP A 26 -1.05 -16.16 18.99
CA ASP A 26 0.02 -16.13 17.99
C ASP A 26 1.26 -15.40 18.53
N ALA A 27 1.06 -14.24 19.16
CA ALA A 27 2.09 -13.48 19.84
C ALA A 27 2.78 -14.28 20.95
N LEU A 28 2.01 -14.97 21.79
CA LEU A 28 2.58 -15.85 22.83
C LEU A 28 3.39 -17.01 22.21
N GLU A 29 2.93 -17.60 21.12
CA GLU A 29 3.60 -18.70 20.44
C GLU A 29 4.92 -18.25 19.77
N ARG A 30 4.95 -17.04 19.20
CA ARG A 30 6.14 -16.42 18.62
C ARG A 30 7.13 -15.88 19.64
N GLY A 31 6.69 -15.70 20.89
CA GLY A 31 7.50 -15.12 21.96
C GLY A 31 7.55 -13.60 21.94
N GLU A 32 6.54 -12.94 21.39
CA GLU A 32 6.40 -11.48 21.37
C GLU A 32 6.34 -10.88 22.79
N ILE A 33 6.94 -9.70 22.98
CA ILE A 33 6.87 -8.95 24.24
C ILE A 33 5.60 -8.09 24.21
N GLY A 34 4.51 -8.70 24.68
CA GLY A 34 3.18 -8.10 24.62
C GLY A 34 2.50 -8.39 23.29
N ALA A 35 1.20 -8.66 23.35
CA ALA A 35 0.39 -8.84 22.15
C ALA A 35 -0.12 -7.48 21.67
N PRO A 36 -0.12 -7.21 20.36
CA PRO A 36 -0.67 -5.98 19.83
C PRO A 36 -2.19 -5.91 20.05
N GLU A 37 -2.70 -4.69 20.19
CA GLU A 37 -4.14 -4.43 20.28
C GLU A 37 -4.75 -4.48 18.88
N VAL A 38 -5.82 -5.26 18.72
CA VAL A 38 -6.58 -5.35 17.47
C VAL A 38 -7.74 -4.35 17.53
N ARG A 39 -7.90 -3.59 16.45
CA ARG A 39 -9.02 -2.64 16.27
C ARG A 39 -9.60 -2.76 14.86
N PHE A 40 -10.87 -2.39 14.72
CA PHE A 40 -11.42 -2.08 13.41
C PHE A 40 -11.19 -0.61 13.09
N ALA A 41 -10.84 -0.33 11.83
CA ALA A 41 -10.63 1.03 11.34
C ALA A 41 -11.20 1.19 9.94
N ASP A 42 -11.55 2.44 9.61
CA ASP A 42 -11.83 2.85 8.24
C ASP A 42 -10.49 3.02 7.51
N LEU A 43 -10.08 1.97 6.78
CA LEU A 43 -8.84 1.96 6.02
C LEU A 43 -9.06 2.38 4.57
N PRO A 44 -8.04 2.91 3.87
CA PRO A 44 -8.08 3.17 2.45
C PRO A 44 -8.54 1.95 1.65
N ALA A 45 -9.09 2.22 0.46
CA ALA A 45 -9.34 1.17 -0.51
C ALA A 45 -8.03 0.43 -0.85
N ASN A 46 -8.14 -0.87 -1.15
CA ASN A 46 -7.03 -1.81 -1.32
C ASN A 46 -6.25 -2.18 -0.03
N GLU A 47 -6.56 -1.58 1.11
CA GLU A 47 -5.87 -1.87 2.39
C GLU A 47 -6.76 -2.71 3.30
N SER A 48 -6.32 -3.93 3.60
CA SER A 48 -7.07 -4.89 4.44
C SER A 48 -6.70 -4.78 5.92
N GLY A 49 -5.46 -4.39 6.21
CA GLY A 49 -4.95 -4.15 7.55
C GLY A 49 -3.66 -3.35 7.51
N ASN A 50 -3.28 -2.83 8.68
CA ASN A 50 -1.94 -2.30 8.94
C ASN A 50 -1.57 -2.51 10.41
N ALA A 51 -0.27 -2.52 10.70
CA ALA A 51 0.27 -2.54 12.04
C ALA A 51 1.21 -1.35 12.28
N ALA A 52 1.05 -0.69 13.43
CA ALA A 52 2.01 0.28 13.91
C ALA A 52 1.89 0.45 15.43
N ASN A 53 3.02 0.66 16.10
CA ASN A 53 3.07 1.02 17.53
C ASN A 53 2.29 0.05 18.44
N GLY A 54 2.34 -1.26 18.15
CA GLY A 54 1.62 -2.28 18.92
C GLY A 54 0.10 -2.26 18.73
N VAL A 55 -0.40 -1.66 17.64
CA VAL A 55 -1.81 -1.69 17.25
C VAL A 55 -1.92 -2.29 15.85
N ILE A 56 -2.80 -3.27 15.70
CA ILE A 56 -3.23 -3.82 14.42
C ILE A 56 -4.60 -3.22 14.09
N ASN A 57 -4.67 -2.46 13.00
CA ASN A 57 -5.94 -2.03 12.43
C ASN A 57 -6.36 -3.02 11.35
N VAL A 58 -7.61 -3.45 11.41
CA VAL A 58 -8.22 -4.28 10.37
C VAL A 58 -9.35 -3.50 9.71
N ASN A 59 -9.42 -3.56 8.39
CA ASN A 59 -10.45 -2.87 7.61
C ASN A 59 -11.85 -3.27 8.10
N TYR A 60 -12.62 -2.30 8.59
CA TYR A 60 -13.94 -2.52 9.16
C TYR A 60 -14.91 -3.15 8.13
N ASP A 61 -14.95 -2.65 6.90
CA ASP A 61 -15.86 -3.14 5.86
C ASP A 61 -15.58 -4.60 5.51
N MET A 62 -14.30 -4.98 5.43
CA MET A 62 -13.92 -6.37 5.23
C MET A 62 -14.30 -7.23 6.44
N ALA A 63 -13.85 -6.84 7.63
CA ALA A 63 -13.94 -7.67 8.84
C ALA A 63 -15.37 -7.84 9.38
N VAL A 64 -16.18 -6.78 9.26
CA VAL A 64 -17.52 -6.72 9.82
C VAL A 64 -18.58 -6.97 8.76
N ARG A 65 -18.46 -6.32 7.59
CA ARG A 65 -19.50 -6.35 6.53
C ARG A 65 -19.21 -7.37 5.42
N GLY A 66 -17.99 -7.92 5.35
CA GLY A 66 -17.59 -8.81 4.28
C GLY A 66 -17.56 -8.12 2.92
N VAL A 67 -17.20 -6.83 2.89
CA VAL A 67 -17.11 -6.02 1.68
C VAL A 67 -15.66 -5.60 1.47
N GLN A 68 -15.15 -5.82 0.27
CA GLN A 68 -13.85 -5.32 -0.13
C GLN A 68 -14.02 -4.15 -1.09
N THR A 69 -13.24 -3.10 -0.85
CA THR A 69 -13.23 -1.88 -1.65
C THR A 69 -11.89 -1.76 -2.35
N PHE A 70 -11.92 -1.58 -3.67
CA PHE A 70 -10.73 -1.35 -4.49
C PHE A 70 -10.84 -0.05 -5.24
N GLU A 71 -9.71 0.61 -5.44
CA GLU A 71 -9.58 1.70 -6.40
C GLU A 71 -8.97 1.16 -7.68
N TYR A 72 -9.68 1.32 -8.79
CA TYR A 72 -9.19 0.98 -10.11
C TYR A 72 -9.48 2.14 -11.07
N ASN A 73 -8.43 2.73 -11.66
CA ASN A 73 -8.53 3.90 -12.54
C ASN A 73 -9.33 5.08 -11.94
N GLY A 74 -9.20 5.32 -10.62
CA GLY A 74 -9.93 6.39 -9.91
C GLY A 74 -11.41 6.08 -9.68
N GLN A 75 -11.84 4.84 -9.91
CA GLN A 75 -13.17 4.35 -9.55
C GLN A 75 -13.09 3.41 -8.36
N THR A 76 -13.94 3.68 -7.38
CA THR A 76 -14.17 2.81 -6.23
C THR A 76 -15.08 1.65 -6.63
N ILE A 77 -14.57 0.42 -6.56
CA ILE A 77 -15.32 -0.82 -6.80
C ILE A 77 -15.50 -1.54 -5.46
N GLN A 78 -16.75 -1.87 -5.12
CA GLN A 78 -17.07 -2.66 -3.94
C GLN A 78 -17.62 -4.03 -4.34
N HIS A 79 -17.16 -5.09 -3.66
CA HIS A 79 -17.73 -6.42 -3.85
C HIS A 79 -17.83 -7.19 -2.53
N THR A 80 -18.81 -8.10 -2.46
CA THR A 80 -18.98 -8.99 -1.30
C THR A 80 -18.01 -10.16 -1.37
N MET A 81 -17.32 -10.42 -0.27
CA MET A 81 -16.38 -11.53 -0.12
C MET A 81 -17.08 -12.72 0.54
N SER A 82 -17.06 -13.87 -0.12
CA SER A 82 -17.64 -15.10 0.43
C SER A 82 -16.77 -15.75 1.51
N ASP A 83 -15.50 -15.34 1.61
CA ASP A 83 -14.49 -15.85 2.53
C ASP A 83 -13.95 -14.78 3.51
N TYR A 84 -14.67 -13.68 3.72
CA TYR A 84 -14.23 -12.57 4.57
C TYR A 84 -13.81 -12.98 5.98
N ASN A 85 -14.44 -14.00 6.56
CA ASN A 85 -14.07 -14.58 7.86
C ASN A 85 -12.65 -15.19 7.85
N CYS A 86 -12.22 -15.76 6.73
CA CYS A 86 -10.89 -16.32 6.54
C CYS A 86 -9.89 -15.22 6.20
N GLN A 87 -10.27 -14.27 5.35
CA GLN A 87 -9.43 -13.14 4.96
C GLN A 87 -9.11 -12.25 6.15
N THR A 88 -10.10 -11.97 7.01
CA THR A 88 -9.90 -11.23 8.27
C THR A 88 -8.94 -11.94 9.22
N LEU A 89 -9.07 -13.27 9.33
CA LEU A 89 -8.14 -14.09 10.12
C LEU A 89 -6.72 -14.02 9.54
N ASN A 90 -6.59 -14.14 8.22
CA ASN A 90 -5.30 -14.06 7.55
C ASN A 90 -4.65 -12.68 7.74
N THR A 91 -5.41 -11.60 7.57
CA THR A 91 -4.95 -10.23 7.78
C THR A 91 -4.43 -10.03 9.19
N VAL A 92 -5.20 -10.39 10.23
CA VAL A 92 -4.75 -10.13 11.60
C VAL A 92 -3.48 -10.93 11.96
N LEU A 93 -3.30 -12.13 11.38
CA LEU A 93 -2.09 -12.92 11.54
C LEU A 93 -0.90 -12.32 10.76
N HIS A 94 -1.15 -11.76 9.58
CA HIS A 94 -0.15 -11.06 8.77
C HIS A 94 0.37 -9.81 9.50
N GLU A 95 -0.54 -8.95 9.96
CA GLU A 95 -0.19 -7.75 10.71
C GLU A 95 0.53 -8.06 12.04
N ASN A 96 0.20 -9.19 12.68
CA ASN A 96 0.91 -9.64 13.88
C ASN A 96 2.36 -10.06 13.57
N VAL A 97 2.62 -10.63 12.38
CA VAL A 97 3.99 -10.94 11.96
C VAL A 97 4.82 -9.66 11.84
N HIS A 98 4.24 -8.57 11.32
CA HIS A 98 4.93 -7.27 11.30
C HIS A 98 5.22 -6.76 12.71
N CYS A 99 4.29 -6.86 13.65
CA CYS A 99 4.54 -6.49 15.06
C CYS A 99 5.70 -7.29 15.68
N PHE A 100 5.80 -8.59 15.39
CA PHE A 100 6.92 -9.42 15.80
C PHE A 100 8.24 -8.99 15.12
N GLN A 101 8.20 -8.74 13.81
CA GLN A 101 9.36 -8.32 13.03
C GLN A 101 9.93 -6.99 13.55
N ASP A 102 9.08 -6.02 13.88
CA ASP A 102 9.49 -4.74 14.47
C ASP A 102 10.31 -4.95 15.76
N GLN A 103 9.86 -5.84 16.64
CA GLN A 103 10.58 -6.19 17.88
C GLN A 103 11.91 -6.90 17.61
N VAL A 104 12.03 -7.64 16.50
CA VAL A 104 13.31 -8.24 16.09
C VAL A 104 14.24 -7.19 15.50
N ILE A 105 13.72 -6.27 14.70
CA ILE A 105 14.47 -5.20 14.04
C ILE A 105 15.05 -4.23 15.08
N ASP A 106 14.25 -3.79 16.05
CA ASP A 106 14.67 -2.84 17.09
C ASP A 106 15.50 -3.47 18.22
N GLY A 107 15.60 -4.80 18.23
CA GLY A 107 16.38 -5.58 19.20
C GLY A 107 15.67 -5.84 20.53
N THR A 108 14.37 -5.54 20.64
CA THR A 108 13.51 -5.92 21.77
C THR A 108 13.47 -7.43 21.94
N ILE A 109 13.43 -8.18 20.83
CA ILE A 109 13.51 -9.64 20.79
C ILE A 109 14.75 -10.08 20.02
N ASN A 110 15.45 -11.07 20.56
CA ASN A 110 16.48 -11.80 19.84
C ASN A 110 15.93 -13.15 19.40
N ILE A 111 16.05 -13.46 18.12
CA ILE A 111 15.77 -14.78 17.55
C ILE A 111 17.07 -15.51 17.27
N ASP A 112 17.07 -16.83 17.40
CA ASP A 112 18.28 -17.66 17.17
C ASP A 112 18.74 -17.63 15.71
N ASN A 113 17.84 -17.29 14.77
CA ASN A 113 18.13 -17.24 13.35
C ASN A 113 18.76 -15.90 12.93
N VAL A 114 20.08 -15.81 13.08
CA VAL A 114 20.87 -14.62 12.72
C VAL A 114 20.71 -14.21 11.26
N GLN A 115 20.54 -15.16 10.34
CA GLN A 115 20.34 -14.83 8.93
C GLN A 115 19.04 -14.05 8.76
N LEU A 116 17.96 -14.52 9.39
CA LEU A 116 16.65 -13.90 9.32
C LEU A 116 16.64 -12.52 10.00
N THR A 117 17.29 -12.39 11.16
CA THR A 117 17.49 -11.08 11.81
C THR A 117 18.15 -10.08 10.87
N ASN A 118 19.20 -10.49 10.16
CA ASN A 118 19.89 -9.61 9.20
C ASN A 118 19.02 -9.28 7.97
N GLU A 119 18.13 -10.18 7.54
CA GLU A 119 17.20 -9.90 6.45
C GLU A 119 16.21 -8.81 6.88
N TYR A 120 15.57 -8.96 8.05
CA TYR A 120 14.65 -7.96 8.58
C TYR A 120 15.31 -6.60 8.80
N GLN A 121 16.50 -6.56 9.42
CA GLN A 121 17.23 -5.30 9.63
C GLN A 121 17.60 -4.59 8.33
N ALA A 122 17.91 -5.35 7.28
CA ALA A 122 18.23 -4.80 5.96
C ALA A 122 17.00 -4.33 5.17
N ASN A 123 15.80 -4.62 5.66
CA ASN A 123 14.51 -4.33 5.03
C ASN A 123 13.61 -3.43 5.91
N ASP A 124 14.24 -2.67 6.81
CA ASP A 124 13.61 -1.57 7.55
C ASP A 124 13.42 -0.32 6.65
N PHE A 125 12.71 0.71 7.11
CA PHE A 125 12.44 1.98 6.41
C PHE A 125 13.66 2.90 6.27
N THR A 126 14.87 2.31 6.22
CA THR A 126 16.12 3.04 6.07
C THR A 126 16.41 3.40 4.61
N THR A 127 17.31 4.36 4.40
CA THR A 127 17.77 4.79 3.07
C THR A 127 19.25 4.49 2.90
N SER A 128 19.66 4.03 1.71
CA SER A 128 21.07 3.78 1.37
C SER A 128 21.47 4.45 0.05
N ALA A 129 22.78 4.62 -0.16
CA ALA A 129 23.32 5.10 -1.42
C ALA A 129 23.44 3.94 -2.43
N VAL A 130 22.62 3.97 -3.48
CA VAL A 130 22.54 2.95 -4.51
C VAL A 130 23.31 3.39 -5.76
N LEU A 131 24.29 2.59 -6.19
CA LEU A 131 24.99 2.80 -7.46
C LEU A 131 24.17 2.24 -8.62
N GLN A 132 23.65 3.12 -9.48
CA GLN A 132 22.90 2.76 -10.68
C GLN A 132 23.41 3.57 -11.89
N ASN A 133 23.64 2.90 -13.02
CA ASN A 133 24.08 3.54 -14.28
C ASN A 133 25.35 4.42 -14.14
N GLY A 134 26.23 4.11 -13.18
CA GLY A 134 27.47 4.86 -12.95
C GLY A 134 27.33 6.09 -12.04
N SER A 135 26.15 6.35 -11.49
CA SER A 135 25.88 7.41 -10.51
C SER A 135 25.28 6.86 -9.22
N TYR A 136 25.60 7.49 -8.10
CA TYR A 136 24.94 7.19 -6.82
C TYR A 136 23.64 7.97 -6.70
N GLN A 137 22.58 7.29 -6.26
CA GLN A 137 21.28 7.86 -5.92
C GLN A 137 20.84 7.34 -4.55
N LEU A 138 19.96 8.06 -3.86
CA LEU A 138 19.33 7.52 -2.65
C LEU A 138 18.27 6.50 -3.03
N GLY A 139 18.22 5.38 -2.30
CA GLY A 139 17.21 4.35 -2.44
C GLY A 139 16.71 3.88 -1.08
N SER A 140 15.46 3.45 -1.05
CA SER A 140 14.79 2.91 0.15
C SER A 140 15.11 1.43 0.31
N GLN A 141 15.29 0.97 1.56
CA GLN A 141 15.46 -0.44 1.90
C GLN A 141 14.13 -1.19 2.05
N TYR A 142 13.05 -0.47 2.32
CA TYR A 142 11.68 -0.96 2.20
C TYR A 142 11.14 -0.56 0.83
N LEU A 143 10.69 -1.53 0.04
CA LEU A 143 10.24 -1.35 -1.35
C LEU A 143 8.72 -1.20 -1.38
N THR A 144 8.18 -0.25 -2.13
CA THR A 144 6.71 -0.01 -2.19
C THR A 144 6.07 -0.47 -3.51
N GLY A 145 6.87 -0.93 -4.47
CA GLY A 145 6.38 -1.56 -5.69
C GLY A 145 6.04 -0.60 -6.83
N GLU A 146 6.79 0.49 -6.94
CA GLU A 146 6.55 1.60 -7.87
C GLU A 146 6.88 1.26 -9.34
N THR A 147 7.79 0.32 -9.58
CA THR A 147 8.22 0.00 -10.95
C THR A 147 7.32 -1.03 -11.63
N ALA A 148 7.44 -1.15 -12.95
CA ALA A 148 6.91 -2.30 -13.67
C ALA A 148 7.61 -3.57 -13.12
N ASN A 149 6.87 -4.36 -12.33
CA ASN A 149 7.33 -5.53 -11.54
C ASN A 149 7.69 -5.25 -10.08
N GLY A 150 7.58 -4.00 -9.62
CA GLY A 150 7.81 -3.60 -8.24
C GLY A 150 6.94 -4.35 -7.24
N TYR A 151 5.69 -4.69 -7.63
CA TYR A 151 4.81 -5.53 -6.80
C TYR A 151 5.48 -6.82 -6.29
N TYR A 152 6.20 -7.56 -7.14
CA TYR A 152 6.89 -8.77 -6.69
C TYR A 152 8.09 -8.47 -5.79
N MET A 153 8.67 -7.27 -5.90
CA MET A 153 9.77 -6.87 -5.03
C MET A 153 9.26 -6.48 -3.64
N TYR A 154 8.16 -5.75 -3.58
CA TYR A 154 7.41 -5.51 -2.35
C TYR A 154 6.97 -6.84 -1.72
N TYR A 155 6.28 -7.71 -2.47
CA TYR A 155 5.73 -8.96 -1.93
C TYR A 155 6.78 -9.93 -1.38
N PHE A 156 7.97 -9.99 -1.99
CA PHE A 156 9.02 -10.94 -1.62
C PHE A 156 10.18 -10.35 -0.80
N GLN A 157 10.12 -9.07 -0.42
CA GLN A 157 11.03 -8.53 0.58
C GLN A 157 10.79 -9.21 1.93
N SER A 158 11.83 -9.39 2.73
CA SER A 158 11.81 -10.33 3.86
C SER A 158 10.66 -10.13 4.85
N THR A 159 10.29 -8.89 5.15
CA THR A 159 9.21 -8.60 6.09
C THR A 159 7.86 -9.06 5.55
N GLU A 160 7.48 -8.61 4.36
CA GLU A 160 6.24 -9.00 3.64
C GLU A 160 6.20 -10.49 3.30
N ARG A 161 7.32 -11.04 2.82
CA ARG A 161 7.47 -12.45 2.43
C ARG A 161 7.06 -13.36 3.57
N ASP A 162 7.63 -13.14 4.74
CA ASP A 162 7.40 -13.98 5.91
C ASP A 162 6.05 -13.70 6.57
N ALA A 163 5.54 -12.46 6.46
CA ALA A 163 4.18 -12.12 6.88
C ALA A 163 3.12 -12.85 6.05
N HIS A 164 3.22 -12.82 4.71
CA HIS A 164 2.33 -13.58 3.83
C HIS A 164 2.43 -15.09 4.06
N LEU A 165 3.64 -15.66 4.02
CA LEU A 165 3.83 -17.10 4.18
C LEU A 165 3.31 -17.59 5.54
N SER A 166 3.69 -16.91 6.62
CA SER A 166 3.33 -17.34 7.97
C SER A 166 1.83 -17.17 8.25
N ALA A 167 1.21 -16.10 7.75
CA ALA A 167 -0.23 -15.90 7.88
C ALA A 167 -1.04 -16.96 7.14
N GLU A 168 -0.65 -17.29 5.90
CA GLU A 168 -1.31 -18.31 5.09
C GLU A 168 -1.19 -19.70 5.75
N GLU A 169 0.00 -20.09 6.21
CA GLU A 169 0.24 -21.37 6.90
C GLU A 169 -0.55 -21.49 8.20
N LYS A 170 -0.56 -20.42 9.01
CA LYS A 170 -1.26 -20.39 10.29
C LYS A 170 -2.79 -20.38 10.09
N THR A 171 -3.27 -19.62 9.12
CA THR A 171 -4.68 -19.64 8.70
C THR A 171 -5.09 -21.04 8.25
N ALA A 172 -4.33 -21.65 7.34
CA ALA A 172 -4.59 -23.02 6.88
C ALA A 172 -4.63 -24.03 8.04
N THR A 173 -3.70 -23.91 9.00
CA THR A 173 -3.66 -24.76 10.20
C THR A 173 -4.93 -24.62 11.05
N ILE A 174 -5.38 -23.38 11.29
CA ILE A 174 -6.59 -23.10 12.05
C ILE A 174 -7.83 -23.64 11.31
N LEU A 175 -7.95 -23.36 10.00
CA LEU A 175 -9.08 -23.82 9.19
C LEU A 175 -9.14 -25.35 9.08
N ASN A 176 -7.99 -26.02 8.93
CA ASN A 176 -7.90 -27.49 8.95
C ASN A 176 -8.34 -28.09 10.30
N SER A 177 -7.93 -27.48 11.41
CA SER A 177 -8.33 -27.90 12.76
C SER A 177 -9.84 -27.75 12.98
N ILE A 178 -10.42 -26.65 12.51
CA ILE A 178 -11.88 -26.42 12.55
C ILE A 178 -12.58 -27.44 11.65
N SER A 179 -12.09 -27.65 10.43
CA SER A 179 -12.69 -28.56 9.45
C SER A 179 -12.68 -30.01 9.93
N GLY A 180 -11.60 -30.46 10.57
CA GLY A 180 -11.50 -31.79 11.14
C GLY A 180 -12.51 -32.06 12.27
N LYS A 181 -12.97 -31.01 12.96
CA LYS A 181 -13.93 -31.12 14.07
C LYS A 181 -15.38 -30.91 13.64
N TYR A 182 -15.62 -30.02 12.69
CA TYR A 182 -16.96 -29.52 12.38
C TYR A 182 -17.34 -29.63 10.90
N GLY A 183 -16.46 -30.18 10.05
CA GLY A 183 -16.61 -30.22 8.60
C GLY A 183 -16.18 -28.93 7.91
N THR A 184 -16.05 -28.95 6.58
CA THR A 184 -15.73 -27.75 5.76
C THR A 184 -16.95 -26.86 5.54
N GLU A 185 -16.75 -25.68 4.95
CA GLU A 185 -17.79 -24.77 4.48
C GLU A 185 -17.31 -23.93 3.28
N ALA A 186 -18.24 -23.32 2.55
CA ALA A 186 -17.96 -22.66 1.27
C ALA A 186 -16.92 -21.53 1.38
N SER A 187 -16.87 -20.81 2.51
CA SER A 187 -15.87 -19.77 2.75
C SER A 187 -14.44 -20.33 2.87
N PHE A 188 -14.28 -21.56 3.37
CA PHE A 188 -12.96 -22.19 3.48
C PHE A 188 -12.48 -22.66 2.12
N GLU A 189 -13.40 -23.17 1.29
CA GLU A 189 -13.11 -23.57 -0.10
C GLU A 189 -12.78 -22.35 -0.97
N ALA A 190 -13.51 -21.23 -0.79
CA ALA A 190 -13.24 -19.97 -1.47
C ALA A 190 -11.86 -19.41 -1.08
N TYR A 191 -11.53 -19.38 0.21
CA TYR A 191 -10.20 -18.96 0.68
C TYR A 191 -9.09 -19.87 0.14
N ALA A 192 -9.26 -21.19 0.21
CA ALA A 192 -8.27 -22.14 -0.32
C ALA A 192 -8.04 -21.95 -1.83
N LYS A 193 -9.10 -21.64 -2.58
CA LYS A 193 -8.98 -21.30 -4.01
C LYS A 193 -8.22 -20.00 -4.22
N SER A 194 -8.49 -18.97 -3.42
CA SER A 194 -7.78 -17.69 -3.44
C SER A 194 -6.27 -17.89 -3.21
N VAL A 195 -5.89 -18.58 -2.13
CA VAL A 195 -4.49 -18.91 -1.82
C VAL A 195 -3.83 -19.71 -2.96
N ALA A 196 -4.55 -20.67 -3.55
CA ALA A 196 -4.01 -21.46 -4.65
C ALA A 196 -3.74 -20.63 -5.93
N THR A 197 -4.43 -19.51 -6.13
CA THR A 197 -4.29 -18.66 -7.33
C THR A 197 -3.42 -17.43 -7.11
N THR A 198 -3.44 -16.84 -5.92
CA THR A 198 -2.84 -15.54 -5.62
C THR A 198 -2.07 -15.51 -4.30
N GLY A 199 -1.99 -16.64 -3.58
CA GLY A 199 -1.19 -16.75 -2.36
C GLY A 199 0.30 -16.90 -2.64
N TYR A 200 1.09 -17.06 -1.58
CA TYR A 200 2.55 -17.02 -1.60
C TYR A 200 3.15 -17.90 -2.72
N GLN A 201 2.77 -19.18 -2.78
CA GLN A 201 3.36 -20.13 -3.72
C GLN A 201 3.05 -19.83 -5.18
N ALA A 202 1.83 -19.37 -5.47
CA ALA A 202 1.42 -19.02 -6.83
C ALA A 202 2.16 -17.77 -7.31
N THR A 203 2.23 -16.76 -6.44
CA THR A 203 2.94 -15.50 -6.70
C THR A 203 4.45 -15.73 -6.87
N GLU A 204 5.05 -16.67 -6.11
CA GLU A 204 6.47 -16.99 -6.21
C GLU A 204 6.81 -17.66 -7.54
N GLN A 205 5.97 -18.60 -7.98
CA GLN A 205 6.12 -19.24 -9.28
C GLN A 205 6.02 -18.24 -10.44
N GLU A 206 5.11 -17.28 -10.34
CA GLU A 206 4.98 -16.21 -11.33
C GLU A 206 6.23 -15.30 -11.31
N ALA A 207 6.70 -14.89 -10.14
CA ALA A 207 7.92 -14.09 -10.01
C ALA A 207 9.13 -14.79 -10.64
N ILE A 208 9.35 -16.08 -10.32
CA ILE A 208 10.45 -16.87 -10.87
C ILE A 208 10.39 -16.89 -12.41
N GLN A 209 9.21 -17.08 -12.99
CA GLN A 209 9.03 -17.08 -14.45
C GLN A 209 9.29 -15.70 -15.05
N ARG A 210 8.77 -14.65 -14.42
CA ARG A 210 8.81 -13.27 -14.90
C ARG A 210 10.21 -12.68 -14.85
N PHE A 211 10.96 -12.97 -13.79
CA PHE A 211 12.36 -12.57 -13.62
C PHE A 211 13.35 -13.57 -14.23
N GLN A 212 12.89 -14.75 -14.66
CA GLN A 212 13.72 -15.84 -15.18
C GLN A 212 14.83 -16.23 -14.19
N ASN A 213 14.55 -16.13 -12.89
CA ASN A 213 15.49 -16.40 -11.82
C ASN A 213 14.89 -17.39 -10.80
N PRO A 214 15.34 -18.66 -10.74
CA PRO A 214 14.85 -19.63 -9.77
C PRO A 214 15.23 -19.28 -8.32
N ASN A 215 16.19 -18.38 -8.10
CA ASN A 215 16.59 -17.88 -6.79
C ASN A 215 16.09 -16.45 -6.53
N PHE A 216 15.05 -15.99 -7.24
CA PHE A 216 14.56 -14.60 -7.19
C PHE A 216 14.43 -14.05 -5.76
N VAL A 217 13.69 -14.75 -4.89
CA VAL A 217 13.44 -14.31 -3.50
C VAL A 217 14.74 -14.17 -2.72
N LYS A 218 15.66 -15.12 -2.89
CA LYS A 218 16.96 -15.10 -2.22
C LYS A 218 17.82 -13.94 -2.73
N ASP A 219 17.92 -13.77 -4.04
CA ASP A 219 18.75 -12.73 -4.65
C ASP A 219 18.21 -11.32 -4.37
N LEU A 220 16.89 -11.17 -4.26
CA LEU A 220 16.24 -9.94 -3.85
C LEU A 220 16.67 -9.53 -2.44
N ASN A 221 16.47 -10.41 -1.46
CA ASN A 221 16.81 -10.14 -0.07
C ASN A 221 18.33 -10.01 0.15
N GLN A 222 19.14 -10.79 -0.57
CA GLN A 222 20.60 -10.64 -0.55
C GLN A 222 21.05 -9.31 -1.15
N THR A 223 20.35 -8.78 -2.15
CA THR A 223 20.62 -7.44 -2.71
C THR A 223 20.38 -6.35 -1.68
N LEU A 224 19.26 -6.41 -0.94
CA LEU A 224 18.94 -5.47 0.14
C LEU A 224 20.01 -5.53 1.24
N GLN A 225 20.41 -6.74 1.68
CA GLN A 225 21.50 -6.92 2.64
C GLN A 225 22.84 -6.40 2.13
N ASN A 226 23.18 -6.63 0.86
CA ASN A 226 24.40 -6.09 0.26
C ASN A 226 24.41 -4.55 0.31
N GLN A 227 23.28 -3.90 0.06
CA GLN A 227 23.16 -2.44 0.15
C GLN A 227 23.27 -1.94 1.59
N TYR A 228 22.57 -2.60 2.53
CA TYR A 228 22.51 -2.18 3.92
C TYR A 228 23.85 -2.39 4.66
N PHE A 229 24.44 -3.57 4.54
CA PHE A 229 25.69 -3.93 5.25
C PHE A 229 26.97 -3.64 4.46
N GLY A 230 26.87 -3.18 3.21
CA GLY A 230 28.02 -2.97 2.34
C GLY A 230 28.76 -4.26 1.96
N THR A 231 28.07 -5.40 2.00
CA THR A 231 28.62 -6.70 1.60
C THR A 231 28.59 -6.86 0.08
N ARG A 232 29.26 -7.90 -0.43
CA ARG A 232 29.40 -8.19 -1.88
C ARG A 232 29.10 -9.65 -2.18
N VAL A 233 28.07 -10.19 -1.54
CA VAL A 233 27.65 -11.57 -1.80
C VAL A 233 27.09 -11.62 -3.23
N PRO A 234 27.55 -12.53 -4.09
CA PRO A 234 27.06 -12.62 -5.46
C PRO A 234 25.56 -12.92 -5.52
N VAL A 235 24.87 -12.25 -6.43
CA VAL A 235 23.44 -12.39 -6.75
C VAL A 235 23.25 -12.38 -8.27
N ASP A 236 22.08 -12.78 -8.76
CA ASP A 236 21.73 -12.61 -10.17
C ASP A 236 21.79 -11.11 -10.58
N PRO A 237 22.56 -10.74 -11.63
CA PRO A 237 22.74 -9.34 -12.00
C PRO A 237 21.48 -8.62 -12.47
N ASN A 238 20.54 -9.34 -13.08
CA ASN A 238 19.28 -8.75 -13.55
C ASN A 238 18.36 -8.44 -12.37
N THR A 239 18.28 -9.37 -11.42
CA THR A 239 17.56 -9.20 -10.16
C THR A 239 18.16 -8.06 -9.34
N GLU A 240 19.49 -8.02 -9.19
CA GLU A 240 20.18 -6.92 -8.48
C GLU A 240 19.86 -5.56 -9.10
N LYS A 241 19.93 -5.46 -10.44
CA LYS A 241 19.61 -4.23 -11.16
C LYS A 241 18.16 -3.81 -10.96
N ALA A 242 17.22 -4.75 -10.98
CA ALA A 242 15.80 -4.50 -10.82
C ALA A 242 15.48 -4.03 -9.40
N VAL A 243 16.01 -4.70 -8.38
CA VAL A 243 15.88 -4.29 -6.96
C VAL A 243 16.44 -2.90 -6.75
N LYS A 244 17.65 -2.61 -7.24
CA LYS A 244 18.24 -1.27 -7.13
C LYS A 244 17.41 -0.19 -7.81
N ALA A 245 16.77 -0.50 -8.94
CA ALA A 245 15.86 0.42 -9.61
C ALA A 245 14.62 0.70 -8.76
N GLU A 246 14.03 -0.33 -8.16
CA GLU A 246 12.88 -0.22 -7.27
C GLU A 246 13.22 0.57 -6.00
N MET A 247 14.39 0.33 -5.38
CA MET A 247 14.85 1.10 -4.22
C MET A 247 14.85 2.61 -4.50
N VAL A 248 15.40 3.02 -5.65
CA VAL A 248 15.46 4.42 -6.08
C VAL A 248 14.06 4.96 -6.40
N ALA A 249 13.22 4.19 -7.09
CA ALA A 249 11.85 4.60 -7.42
C ALA A 249 10.98 4.77 -6.16
N THR A 250 11.05 3.82 -5.22
CA THR A 250 10.39 3.90 -3.92
C THR A 250 10.82 5.16 -3.16
N HIS A 251 12.12 5.43 -3.07
CA HIS A 251 12.60 6.62 -2.37
C HIS A 251 12.07 7.93 -2.99
N GLN A 252 12.04 8.01 -4.33
CA GLN A 252 11.49 9.17 -5.03
C GLN A 252 9.98 9.33 -4.81
N SER A 253 9.22 8.22 -4.83
CA SER A 253 7.79 8.21 -4.55
C SER A 253 7.50 8.73 -3.14
N LEU A 254 8.17 8.17 -2.12
CA LEU A 254 8.03 8.59 -0.72
C LEU A 254 8.40 10.07 -0.52
N GLN A 255 9.45 10.56 -1.18
CA GLN A 255 9.84 11.97 -1.12
C GLN A 255 8.79 12.90 -1.73
N GLN A 256 8.18 12.50 -2.85
CA GLN A 256 7.10 13.26 -3.49
C GLN A 256 5.87 13.34 -2.58
N GLN A 257 5.48 12.22 -1.97
CA GLN A 257 4.39 12.17 -1.01
C GLN A 257 4.65 13.12 0.16
N MET A 258 5.81 13.06 0.81
CA MET A 258 6.16 13.98 1.91
C MET A 258 6.14 15.45 1.50
N THR A 259 6.59 15.77 0.27
CA THR A 259 6.60 17.15 -0.24
C THR A 259 5.17 17.66 -0.49
N GLN A 260 4.29 16.81 -1.00
CA GLN A 260 2.87 17.12 -1.20
C GLN A 260 2.13 17.26 0.13
N THR A 261 2.40 16.39 1.11
CA THR A 261 1.83 16.50 2.46
C THR A 261 2.26 17.79 3.16
N ASN A 262 3.53 18.20 3.01
CA ASN A 262 4.07 19.45 3.59
C ASN A 262 3.42 20.73 3.04
N HIS A 263 2.84 20.70 1.83
CA HIS A 263 2.05 21.82 1.29
C HIS A 263 0.60 21.86 1.81
N LEU A 264 0.16 20.85 2.57
CA LEU A 264 -1.21 20.70 3.10
C LEU A 264 -1.28 20.74 4.63
N VAL A 265 -0.18 21.00 5.35
CA VAL A 265 -0.12 20.95 6.83
C VAL A 265 -0.75 22.19 7.48
N THR A 266 -2.08 22.21 7.49
CA THR A 266 -2.85 22.42 8.73
C THR A 266 -4.00 21.42 8.76
N LYS A 267 -3.69 20.15 9.01
CA LYS A 267 -4.49 19.20 9.80
C LYS A 267 -3.82 17.83 9.81
N GLU A 268 -3.33 17.51 11.01
CA GLU A 268 -3.14 16.20 11.67
C GLU A 268 -3.04 14.92 10.82
N ASP A 269 -1.94 14.22 11.11
CA ASP A 269 -1.63 12.81 10.97
C ASP A 269 -1.60 12.16 9.59
N THR A 270 -0.44 11.57 9.33
CA THR A 270 0.11 11.03 8.09
C THR A 270 -0.89 10.19 7.30
N LYS A 271 -1.36 10.73 6.16
CA LYS A 271 -2.13 10.01 5.14
C LYS A 271 -1.23 9.66 3.95
N MET A 272 -1.05 8.37 3.71
CA MET A 272 -0.66 7.83 2.40
C MET A 272 -1.86 8.00 1.46
N SER A 273 -1.71 8.74 0.36
CA SER A 273 -2.75 8.94 -0.66
C SER A 273 -2.14 8.75 -2.05
N PHE A 274 -2.77 7.89 -2.85
CA PHE A 274 -2.43 7.58 -4.23
C PHE A 274 -3.13 8.55 -5.19
N ASP A 275 -2.44 9.03 -6.23
CA ASP A 275 -3.01 9.97 -7.24
C ASP A 275 -2.69 9.48 -8.68
N PRO A 276 -3.64 8.82 -9.37
CA PRO A 276 -3.43 8.29 -10.72
C PRO A 276 -3.55 9.39 -11.80
N LYS A 277 -2.64 9.36 -12.77
CA LYS A 277 -2.67 10.29 -13.92
C LYS A 277 -3.83 9.96 -14.89
N PRO A 278 -4.57 10.97 -15.40
CA PRO A 278 -5.68 10.76 -16.35
C PRO A 278 -5.21 10.28 -17.74
N VAL A 279 -6.01 9.43 -18.37
CA VAL A 279 -5.84 8.93 -19.76
C VAL A 279 -6.76 9.72 -20.71
N SER A 280 -6.39 9.91 -21.98
CA SER A 280 -7.22 10.66 -22.94
C SER A 280 -8.46 9.86 -23.39
N LEU A 281 -9.54 10.55 -23.78
CA LEU A 281 -10.78 9.92 -24.29
C LEU A 281 -10.52 9.01 -25.50
N GLU A 282 -9.53 9.35 -26.33
CA GLU A 282 -9.19 8.60 -27.53
C GLU A 282 -8.44 7.29 -27.19
N GLU A 283 -7.55 7.33 -26.20
CA GLU A 283 -6.89 6.15 -25.63
C GLU A 283 -7.86 5.24 -24.86
N TYR A 284 -8.80 5.84 -24.11
CA TYR A 284 -9.88 5.13 -23.41
C TYR A 284 -10.80 4.40 -24.39
N ASN A 285 -11.22 5.08 -25.46
CA ASN A 285 -12.06 4.51 -26.51
C ASN A 285 -11.37 3.36 -27.25
N GLN A 286 -10.08 3.49 -27.55
CA GLN A 286 -9.33 2.45 -28.24
C GLN A 286 -9.14 1.21 -27.36
N SER A 287 -8.73 1.39 -26.10
CA SER A 287 -8.52 0.29 -25.14
C SER A 287 -9.79 -0.54 -24.89
N LEU A 288 -10.94 0.12 -24.78
CA LEU A 288 -12.21 -0.56 -24.57
C LEU A 288 -12.69 -1.31 -25.82
N ARG A 289 -12.49 -0.75 -27.02
CA ARG A 289 -12.77 -1.46 -28.29
C ARG A 289 -11.91 -2.71 -28.43
N ASP A 290 -10.63 -2.62 -28.07
CA ASP A 290 -9.70 -3.75 -28.11
C ASP A 290 -10.15 -4.84 -27.12
N THR A 291 -10.67 -4.44 -25.95
CA THR A 291 -11.22 -5.36 -24.94
C THR A 291 -12.48 -6.08 -25.42
N VAL A 292 -13.42 -5.38 -26.06
CA VAL A 292 -14.64 -5.99 -26.62
C VAL A 292 -14.32 -6.94 -27.78
N ASN A 293 -13.36 -6.57 -28.64
CA ASN A 293 -12.90 -7.43 -29.73
C ASN A 293 -12.21 -8.70 -29.20
N ALA A 294 -11.36 -8.56 -28.18
CA ALA A 294 -10.73 -9.71 -27.51
C ALA A 294 -11.76 -10.63 -26.85
N TYR A 295 -12.79 -10.04 -26.21
CA TYR A 295 -13.90 -10.81 -25.63
C TYR A 295 -14.71 -11.56 -26.69
N TYR A 296 -15.03 -10.92 -27.82
CA TYR A 296 -15.74 -11.54 -28.93
C TYR A 296 -14.95 -12.72 -29.52
N GLU A 297 -13.65 -12.54 -29.77
CA GLU A 297 -12.78 -13.59 -30.27
C GLU A 297 -12.69 -14.76 -29.29
N HIS A 298 -12.63 -14.48 -28.00
CA HIS A 298 -12.64 -15.52 -26.97
C HIS A 298 -13.98 -16.27 -26.93
N ALA A 299 -15.11 -15.55 -26.89
CA ALA A 299 -16.44 -16.14 -26.80
C ALA A 299 -16.82 -16.96 -28.04
N MET A 300 -16.43 -16.54 -29.25
CA MET A 300 -16.69 -17.29 -30.49
C MET A 300 -15.85 -18.56 -30.62
N ASN A 301 -14.73 -18.64 -29.90
CA ASN A 301 -13.82 -19.78 -29.89
C ASN A 301 -14.04 -20.69 -28.67
N ASP A 302 -14.95 -20.35 -27.76
CA ASP A 302 -15.28 -21.15 -26.59
C ASP A 302 -16.18 -22.34 -26.97
N PRO A 303 -15.70 -23.60 -26.83
CA PRO A 303 -16.48 -24.79 -27.18
C PRO A 303 -17.64 -25.08 -26.21
N SER A 304 -17.71 -24.39 -25.07
CA SER A 304 -18.78 -24.51 -24.08
C SER A 304 -19.94 -23.53 -24.30
N MET A 305 -19.79 -22.60 -25.25
CA MET A 305 -20.75 -21.53 -25.53
C MET A 305 -21.31 -21.67 -26.95
N SER A 306 -22.62 -21.48 -27.13
CA SER A 306 -23.19 -21.44 -28.48
C SER A 306 -22.84 -20.13 -29.18
N LYS A 307 -22.84 -20.13 -30.53
CA LYS A 307 -22.56 -18.92 -31.31
C LYS A 307 -23.59 -17.82 -31.04
N GLU A 308 -24.86 -18.17 -30.84
CA GLU A 308 -25.89 -17.23 -30.46
C GLU A 308 -25.65 -16.62 -29.07
N GLU A 309 -25.18 -17.41 -28.09
CA GLU A 309 -24.83 -16.90 -26.75
C GLU A 309 -23.59 -16.02 -26.77
N ALA A 310 -22.57 -16.36 -27.56
CA ALA A 310 -21.37 -15.55 -27.74
C ALA A 310 -21.69 -14.19 -28.36
N ILE A 311 -22.55 -14.15 -29.38
CA ILE A 311 -23.01 -12.91 -30.03
C ILE A 311 -23.85 -12.07 -29.05
N LYS A 312 -24.76 -12.69 -28.30
CA LYS A 312 -25.60 -11.98 -27.32
C LYS A 312 -24.77 -11.39 -26.19
N SER A 313 -23.85 -12.17 -25.62
CA SER A 313 -22.97 -11.71 -24.52
C SER A 313 -22.01 -10.60 -24.97
N THR A 314 -21.52 -10.69 -26.21
CA THR A 314 -20.69 -9.63 -26.80
C THR A 314 -21.50 -8.36 -27.04
N ALA A 315 -22.74 -8.47 -27.51
CA ALA A 315 -23.63 -7.32 -27.71
C ALA A 315 -23.94 -6.61 -26.38
N GLU A 316 -24.24 -7.37 -25.32
CA GLU A 316 -24.45 -6.82 -23.96
C GLU A 316 -23.19 -6.14 -23.41
N THR A 317 -22.01 -6.67 -23.73
CA THR A 317 -20.73 -6.05 -23.34
C THR A 317 -20.45 -4.78 -24.15
N SER A 318 -20.88 -4.75 -25.41
CA SER A 318 -20.77 -3.59 -26.30
C SER A 318 -21.76 -2.47 -25.94
N GLU A 319 -22.92 -2.78 -25.36
CA GLU A 319 -23.86 -1.78 -24.83
C GLU A 319 -23.30 -1.11 -23.59
N LYS A 320 -22.73 -1.89 -22.65
CA LYS A 320 -22.00 -1.35 -21.49
C LYS A 320 -20.82 -0.48 -21.88
N TYR A 321 -20.18 -0.77 -23.03
CA TYR A 321 -19.14 0.06 -23.61
C TYR A 321 -19.67 1.43 -24.07
N LEU A 322 -20.80 1.47 -24.77
CA LEU A 322 -21.40 2.72 -25.23
C LEU A 322 -21.82 3.61 -24.05
N ASP A 323 -22.36 2.99 -22.99
CA ASP A 323 -22.74 3.69 -21.76
C ASP A 323 -21.51 4.28 -21.05
N ALA A 324 -20.42 3.51 -20.91
CA ALA A 324 -19.18 3.97 -20.27
C ALA A 324 -18.48 5.11 -21.04
N VAL A 325 -18.53 5.08 -22.38
CA VAL A 325 -17.98 6.16 -23.22
C VAL A 325 -18.82 7.42 -23.12
N GLN A 326 -20.14 7.28 -23.05
CA GLN A 326 -21.04 8.42 -22.87
C GLN A 326 -20.85 9.06 -21.50
N GLU A 327 -20.76 8.26 -20.42
CA GLU A 327 -20.48 8.77 -19.07
C GLU A 327 -19.12 9.48 -18.99
N PHE A 328 -18.10 8.98 -19.67
CA PHE A 328 -16.78 9.62 -19.71
C PHE A 328 -16.81 10.95 -20.49
N GLN A 329 -17.57 11.03 -21.59
CA GLN A 329 -17.76 12.27 -22.34
C GLN A 329 -18.51 13.31 -21.50
N GLU A 330 -19.58 12.90 -20.82
CA GLU A 330 -20.36 13.76 -19.92
C GLU A 330 -19.50 14.29 -18.75
N ALA A 331 -18.59 13.48 -18.22
CA ALA A 331 -17.64 13.88 -17.18
C ALA A 331 -16.58 14.89 -17.66
N GLN A 332 -16.10 14.78 -18.91
CA GLN A 332 -15.20 15.78 -19.50
C GLN A 332 -15.90 17.11 -19.78
N ASP A 333 -17.15 17.06 -20.26
CA ASP A 333 -17.92 18.28 -20.56
C ASP A 333 -18.22 19.08 -19.27
N MET A 334 -18.48 18.39 -18.14
CA MET A 334 -18.66 19.04 -16.82
C MET A 334 -17.39 19.68 -16.24
N GLN A 335 -16.18 19.18 -16.59
CA GLN A 335 -14.92 19.82 -16.18
C GLN A 335 -14.63 21.11 -16.96
N THR A 336 -15.18 21.25 -18.17
CA THR A 336 -14.92 22.42 -19.03
C THR A 336 -15.77 23.62 -18.61
N ASP A 337 -16.99 23.39 -18.09
CA ASP A 337 -17.89 24.44 -17.61
C ASP A 337 -17.44 25.08 -16.27
N ASN A 338 -16.69 24.36 -15.44
CA ASN A 338 -16.22 24.88 -14.15
C ASN A 338 -15.00 25.83 -14.26
N ASN A 339 -14.29 25.84 -15.39
CA ASN A 339 -13.13 26.70 -15.61
C ASN A 339 -13.48 28.11 -16.17
N ALA A 340 -14.76 28.41 -16.39
CA ALA A 340 -15.20 29.68 -16.98
C ALA A 340 -15.65 30.76 -15.96
N LEU A 341 -15.61 30.49 -14.65
CA LEU A 341 -16.22 31.36 -13.63
C LEU A 341 -15.25 32.15 -12.72
N ASP A 342 -13.93 31.99 -12.85
CA ASP A 342 -12.98 32.63 -11.91
C ASP A 342 -12.14 33.78 -12.51
N THR A 343 -12.79 34.68 -13.24
CA THR A 343 -12.21 35.99 -13.58
C THR A 343 -13.23 37.13 -13.40
N ALA A 344 -13.54 37.47 -12.15
CA ALA A 344 -14.03 38.81 -11.81
C ALA A 344 -13.87 39.14 -10.31
N ASP A 345 -13.23 40.29 -10.06
CA ASP A 345 -13.30 41.17 -8.88
C ASP A 345 -12.57 40.79 -7.58
N VAL A 346 -11.34 41.30 -7.45
CA VAL A 346 -10.76 41.71 -6.15
C VAL A 346 -10.95 43.23 -6.02
N GLN A 347 -11.87 43.66 -5.14
CA GLN A 347 -11.90 45.02 -4.62
C GLN A 347 -11.43 45.03 -3.16
N GLU A 348 -10.41 45.86 -2.96
CA GLU A 348 -9.71 46.24 -1.74
C GLU A 348 -10.63 46.84 -0.67
N ASN A 349 -10.46 46.45 0.61
CA ASN A 349 -10.78 47.32 1.75
C ASN A 349 -10.19 46.83 3.08
N GLY A 350 -9.39 47.69 3.71
CA GLY A 350 -9.70 48.13 5.08
C GLY A 350 -8.94 47.47 6.24
N VAL A 351 -7.77 48.02 6.54
CA VAL A 351 -6.99 47.84 7.78
C VAL A 351 -7.74 48.44 8.99
N ALA A 352 -7.69 47.77 10.15
CA ALA A 352 -7.90 48.42 11.45
C ALA A 352 -6.87 47.90 12.46
N SER A 353 -5.99 48.80 12.91
CA SER A 353 -4.95 48.53 13.89
C SER A 353 -5.43 48.74 15.33
N VAL A 354 -4.69 48.07 16.20
CA VAL A 354 -4.72 48.03 17.66
C VAL A 354 -4.50 49.40 18.32
N ASP A 355 -5.22 49.58 19.43
CA ASP A 355 -5.17 50.69 20.39
C ASP A 355 -4.19 50.37 21.54
N ALA A 356 -3.30 51.31 21.86
CA ALA A 356 -2.69 51.47 23.17
C ALA A 356 -1.97 52.83 23.23
N GLY A 357 -2.66 53.83 23.78
CA GLY A 357 -2.09 55.12 24.11
C GLY A 357 -1.22 55.11 25.37
N VAL A 358 -0.29 56.07 25.46
CA VAL A 358 -0.01 56.95 26.61
C VAL A 358 0.75 58.19 26.06
N PRO A 359 0.45 59.43 26.50
CA PRO A 359 0.88 60.68 25.85
C PRO A 359 2.03 61.42 26.57
N ASP A 360 2.50 62.47 25.86
CA ASP A 360 3.22 63.68 26.32
C ASP A 360 4.65 63.50 26.85
N ASP A 361 5.63 64.37 26.58
CA ASP A 361 5.63 65.78 26.20
C ASP A 361 6.98 66.10 25.50
N SER A 362 6.98 67.19 24.73
CA SER A 362 8.04 68.00 24.12
C SER A 362 9.51 67.83 24.60
N VAL A 363 10.58 68.14 23.84
CA VAL A 363 10.88 69.24 22.91
C VAL A 363 12.08 68.78 22.04
N SER A 364 12.13 69.27 20.80
CA SER A 364 13.25 69.32 19.84
C SER A 364 14.63 69.58 20.44
N ASP A 365 15.69 69.01 19.85
CA ASP A 365 16.62 69.75 18.99
C ASP A 365 17.80 68.88 18.49
N ASP A 366 18.03 68.98 17.19
CA ASP A 366 19.24 68.78 16.38
C ASP A 366 20.43 67.95 16.89
N GLY A 367 20.84 67.01 16.03
CA GLY A 367 22.18 67.18 15.46
C GLY A 367 23.08 65.93 15.35
N VAL A 368 23.22 65.48 14.10
CA VAL A 368 24.48 65.13 13.43
C VAL A 368 25.18 63.81 13.81
N ASP A 369 25.12 62.90 12.84
CA ASP A 369 26.18 62.04 12.29
C ASP A 369 27.41 61.76 13.15
N ASN A 370 27.74 60.46 13.30
CA ASN A 370 29.04 60.03 12.81
C ASN A 370 29.07 58.55 12.42
N ASP A 371 29.74 58.34 11.30
CA ASP A 371 30.12 57.10 10.66
C ASP A 371 30.91 56.15 11.56
N GLY A 372 30.86 54.85 11.24
CA GLY A 372 31.64 53.84 11.94
C GLY A 372 31.64 52.49 11.24
N ASP A 373 32.36 52.42 10.12
CA ASP A 373 32.85 51.23 9.41
C ASP A 373 33.37 50.09 10.32
N GLY A 374 33.31 48.86 9.78
CA GLY A 374 34.15 47.72 10.17
C GLY A 374 33.39 46.39 10.08
N VAL A 375 33.26 45.70 8.94
CA VAL A 375 34.30 45.01 8.11
C VAL A 375 34.96 43.82 8.82
N ASP A 376 34.53 42.63 8.40
CA ASP A 376 35.34 41.47 7.93
C ASP A 376 35.93 40.41 8.90
N GLY A 377 35.96 39.18 8.36
CA GLY A 377 36.80 38.04 8.74
C GLY A 377 35.99 36.91 9.41
N GLY A 378 35.62 35.79 8.78
CA GLY A 378 36.26 35.08 7.68
C GLY A 378 37.43 34.23 8.19
N MET A 379 37.21 32.94 8.48
CA MET A 379 38.01 31.83 7.93
C MET A 379 37.64 30.45 8.51
N ASP A 380 37.66 29.49 7.58
CA ASP A 380 37.61 28.03 7.68
C ASP A 380 38.64 27.42 8.65
N ILE A 381 38.31 26.22 9.16
CA ILE A 381 39.01 24.96 8.80
C ILE A 381 38.00 23.82 8.77
#